data_AF-A0A7S0JBE0-F1
#
_entry.id   AF-A0A7S0JBE0-F1
#
_cell.length_a   1.000
_cell.length_b   1.000
_cell.length_c   1.000
_cell.angle_alpha   90.00
_cell.angle_beta   90.00
_cell.angle_gamma   90.00
#
_symmetry.space_group_name_H-M   'P 1'
#
loop_
_entity.id
_entity.type
_entity.pdbx_description
1 polymer ?
#
loop_
_entity_poly.entity_id
_entity_poly.type
_entity_poly.pdbx_seq_one_letter_code
_entity_poly.pdbx_strand_id
1 'polypeptide(L)'
;KKGGRGGRGLAGTSLFSTDAQADVEETEAEERRRGESKAAKARAVTAQARTLAEDSSVYDYDGVYDEMAKERDGRGIGRIGSAGGLAPPERKARYISSIMEMHKEREIENDKAFERKMVREAEEEAHLYGDKERFVTSAYRKKLEARSEYEESRRREAERERAEDVTKRGGLTHFYSNLLGGGMASNTQRSK
;
A
#
# COMPACT_ATOMS: atom_id res chain seq x y z
N LYS A 1 -43.46 -31.11 -83.81
CA LYS A 1 -44.78 -31.73 -83.57
C LYS A 1 -44.74 -32.46 -82.22
N LYS A 2 -45.46 -31.92 -81.21
CA LYS A 2 -45.92 -32.51 -79.92
C LYS A 2 -44.80 -33.02 -78.97
N GLY A 3 -44.66 -32.62 -77.70
CA GLY A 3 -45.59 -32.08 -76.70
C GLY A 3 -45.83 -33.13 -75.62
N GLY A 4 -45.49 -32.85 -74.35
CA GLY A 4 -45.80 -33.74 -73.22
C GLY A 4 -45.37 -33.19 -71.86
N ARG A 5 -46.28 -32.48 -71.17
CA ARG A 5 -46.21 -32.14 -69.73
C ARG A 5 -47.00 -33.20 -68.94
N GLY A 6 -46.51 -33.58 -67.76
CA GLY A 6 -47.27 -34.27 -66.72
C GLY A 6 -46.39 -34.37 -65.47
N GLY A 7 -46.84 -34.21 -64.23
CA GLY A 7 -48.13 -33.94 -63.61
C GLY A 7 -47.85 -34.17 -62.12
N ARG A 8 -48.09 -33.17 -61.25
CA ARG A 8 -47.76 -33.24 -59.82
C ARG A 8 -48.73 -34.21 -59.13
N GLY A 9 -48.21 -35.26 -58.50
CA GLY A 9 -48.96 -36.10 -57.57
C GLY A 9 -48.67 -35.67 -56.13
N LEU A 10 -49.67 -35.13 -55.45
CA LEU A 10 -49.66 -34.91 -54.00
C LEU A 10 -50.13 -36.20 -53.33
N ALA A 11 -49.22 -36.92 -52.67
CA ALA A 11 -49.57 -38.07 -51.83
C ALA A 11 -49.84 -37.56 -50.40
N GLY A 12 -51.05 -37.77 -49.90
CA GLY A 12 -51.44 -37.43 -48.53
C GLY A 12 -50.72 -38.33 -47.52
N THR A 13 -50.11 -37.72 -46.50
CA THR A 13 -49.50 -38.43 -45.36
C THR A 13 -50.55 -38.65 -44.28
N SER A 14 -50.68 -39.89 -43.80
CA SER A 14 -51.62 -40.26 -42.74
C SER A 14 -51.22 -39.62 -41.41
N LEU A 15 -52.19 -39.01 -40.73
CA LEU A 15 -52.00 -38.16 -39.53
C LEU A 15 -51.93 -38.95 -38.20
N PHE A 16 -51.84 -40.29 -38.24
CA PHE A 16 -51.95 -41.14 -37.03
C PHE A 16 -50.80 -42.14 -36.87
N SER A 17 -49.79 -42.14 -37.75
CA SER A 17 -48.62 -43.04 -37.68
C SER A 17 -47.36 -42.35 -37.15
N THR A 18 -47.39 -41.03 -36.97
CA THR A 18 -46.20 -40.23 -36.66
C THR A 18 -45.87 -40.18 -35.18
N ASP A 19 -46.84 -40.29 -34.27
CA ASP A 19 -46.56 -40.19 -32.83
C ASP A 19 -45.81 -41.41 -32.28
N ALA A 20 -46.24 -42.64 -32.61
CA ALA A 20 -45.55 -43.84 -32.13
C ALA A 20 -44.15 -44.05 -32.74
N GLN A 21 -43.89 -43.54 -33.95
CA GLN A 21 -42.55 -43.56 -34.54
C GLN A 21 -41.68 -42.41 -34.01
N ALA A 22 -42.25 -41.24 -33.72
CA ALA A 22 -41.55 -40.13 -33.09
C ALA A 22 -41.10 -40.48 -31.66
N ASP A 23 -41.93 -41.15 -30.87
CA ASP A 23 -41.60 -41.56 -29.50
C ASP A 23 -40.42 -42.57 -29.46
N VAL A 24 -40.36 -43.49 -30.43
CA VAL A 24 -39.26 -44.45 -30.56
C VAL A 24 -37.99 -43.78 -31.08
N GLU A 25 -38.09 -42.85 -32.03
CA GLU A 25 -36.94 -42.10 -32.53
C GLU A 25 -36.35 -41.14 -31.48
N GLU A 26 -37.19 -40.53 -30.63
CA GLU A 26 -36.75 -39.66 -29.55
C GLU A 26 -36.01 -40.43 -28.45
N THR A 27 -36.52 -41.60 -28.05
CA THR A 27 -35.87 -42.47 -27.05
C THR A 27 -34.53 -43.03 -27.56
N GLU A 28 -34.44 -43.46 -28.82
CA GLU A 28 -33.16 -43.87 -29.42
C GLU A 28 -32.16 -42.71 -29.55
N ALA A 29 -32.64 -41.50 -29.85
CA ALA A 29 -31.78 -40.30 -29.90
C ALA A 29 -31.24 -39.94 -28.51
N GLU A 30 -32.04 -40.08 -27.45
CA GLU A 30 -31.60 -39.88 -26.08
C GLU A 30 -30.57 -40.95 -25.65
N GLU A 31 -30.76 -42.21 -26.03
CA GLU A 31 -29.80 -43.29 -25.78
C GLU A 31 -28.48 -43.08 -26.51
N ARG A 32 -28.51 -42.61 -27.77
CA ARG A 32 -27.30 -42.21 -28.52
C ARG A 32 -26.57 -41.06 -27.84
N ARG A 33 -27.28 -39.99 -27.43
CA ARG A 33 -26.70 -38.87 -26.65
C ARG A 33 -26.13 -39.34 -25.31
N ARG A 34 -26.81 -40.25 -24.62
CA ARG A 34 -26.33 -40.85 -23.37
C ARG A 34 -25.09 -41.71 -23.61
N GLY A 35 -25.05 -42.48 -24.70
CA GLY A 35 -23.89 -43.26 -25.14
C GLY A 35 -22.69 -42.38 -25.49
N GLU A 36 -22.90 -41.30 -26.23
CA GLU A 36 -21.88 -40.30 -26.55
C GLU A 36 -21.36 -39.60 -25.28
N SER A 37 -22.24 -39.25 -24.33
CA SER A 37 -21.83 -38.67 -23.06
C SER A 37 -21.00 -39.64 -22.20
N LYS A 38 -21.33 -40.93 -22.22
CA LYS A 38 -20.56 -41.98 -21.53
C LYS A 38 -19.21 -42.20 -22.20
N ALA A 39 -19.16 -42.22 -23.54
CA ALA A 39 -17.92 -42.33 -24.30
C ALA A 39 -17.01 -41.11 -24.09
N ALA A 40 -17.56 -39.90 -24.05
CA ALA A 40 -16.83 -38.67 -23.75
C ALA A 40 -16.26 -38.69 -22.32
N LYS A 41 -17.04 -39.15 -21.33
CA LYS A 41 -16.57 -39.34 -19.95
C LYS A 41 -15.46 -40.40 -19.88
N ALA A 42 -15.61 -41.52 -20.57
CA ALA A 42 -14.57 -42.56 -20.62
C ALA A 42 -13.26 -42.02 -21.22
N ARG A 43 -13.35 -41.25 -22.32
CA ARG A 43 -12.18 -40.58 -22.92
C ARG A 43 -11.54 -39.59 -21.95
N ALA A 44 -12.34 -38.79 -21.25
CA ALA A 44 -11.84 -37.85 -20.24
C ALA A 44 -11.12 -38.56 -19.08
N VAL A 45 -11.66 -39.68 -18.58
CA VAL A 45 -11.02 -40.49 -17.54
C VAL A 45 -9.71 -41.09 -18.04
N THR A 46 -9.67 -41.62 -19.27
CA THR A 46 -8.41 -42.15 -19.83
C THR A 46 -7.37 -41.05 -20.05
N ALA A 47 -7.78 -39.84 -20.42
CA ALA A 47 -6.90 -38.70 -20.56
C ALA A 47 -6.35 -38.25 -19.20
N GLN A 48 -7.19 -38.16 -18.17
CA GLN A 48 -6.78 -37.85 -16.80
C GLN A 48 -5.81 -38.89 -16.24
N ALA A 49 -6.07 -40.18 -16.48
CA ALA A 49 -5.16 -41.25 -16.05
C ALA A 49 -3.79 -41.16 -16.75
N ARG A 50 -3.76 -40.77 -18.03
CA ARG A 50 -2.50 -40.53 -18.77
C ARG A 50 -1.73 -39.35 -18.20
N THR A 51 -2.40 -38.22 -17.97
CA THR A 51 -1.74 -37.03 -17.41
C THR A 51 -1.20 -37.29 -16.01
N LEU A 52 -1.94 -38.04 -15.17
CA LEU A 52 -1.49 -38.43 -13.83
C LEU A 52 -0.32 -39.42 -13.84
N ALA A 53 -0.21 -40.25 -14.89
CA ALA A 53 0.90 -41.20 -15.04
C ALA A 53 2.20 -40.53 -15.52
N GLU A 54 2.09 -39.46 -16.30
CA GLU A 54 3.23 -38.67 -16.75
C GLU A 54 3.75 -37.77 -15.62
N ASP A 55 2.85 -37.09 -14.90
CA ASP A 55 3.21 -36.25 -13.76
C ASP A 55 2.08 -36.19 -12.71
N SER A 56 2.41 -36.61 -11.49
CA SER A 56 1.46 -36.61 -10.36
C SER A 56 1.21 -35.22 -9.78
N SER A 57 2.04 -34.23 -10.10
CA SER A 57 1.95 -32.85 -9.57
C SER A 57 1.06 -31.93 -10.41
N VAL A 58 0.52 -32.41 -11.53
CA VAL A 58 -0.29 -31.62 -12.49
C VAL A 58 -1.48 -30.91 -11.84
N TYR A 59 -2.03 -31.48 -10.77
CA TYR A 59 -3.17 -30.93 -10.03
C TYR A 59 -2.81 -30.41 -8.64
N ASP A 60 -1.52 -30.31 -8.30
CA ASP A 60 -1.04 -29.74 -7.04
C ASP A 60 -1.03 -28.20 -7.10
N TYR A 61 -2.22 -27.61 -7.04
CA TYR A 61 -2.39 -26.16 -7.04
C TYR A 61 -1.93 -25.52 -5.71
N ASP A 62 -1.96 -26.27 -4.61
CA ASP A 62 -1.60 -25.76 -3.28
C ASP A 62 -0.08 -25.57 -3.18
N GLY A 63 0.71 -26.54 -3.68
CA GLY A 63 2.17 -26.43 -3.74
C GLY A 63 2.67 -25.20 -4.52
N VAL A 64 2.10 -24.94 -5.70
CA VAL A 64 2.46 -23.77 -6.52
C VAL A 64 2.06 -22.47 -5.83
N TYR A 65 0.91 -22.44 -5.16
CA TYR A 65 0.49 -21.26 -4.40
C TYR A 65 1.38 -21.00 -3.19
N ASP A 66 1.75 -22.05 -2.47
CA ASP A 66 2.70 -22.01 -1.36
C ASP A 66 4.07 -21.51 -1.81
N GLU A 67 4.56 -21.95 -2.97
CA GLU A 67 5.80 -21.46 -3.57
C GLU A 67 5.69 -19.98 -3.95
N MET A 68 4.62 -19.56 -4.62
CA MET A 68 4.37 -18.16 -4.94
C MET A 68 4.23 -17.28 -3.68
N ALA A 69 3.63 -17.81 -2.62
CA ALA A 69 3.50 -17.13 -1.34
C ALA A 69 4.85 -17.00 -0.65
N LYS A 70 5.65 -18.08 -0.61
CA LYS A 70 7.03 -18.09 -0.09
C LYS A 70 7.94 -17.12 -0.85
N GLU A 71 7.84 -17.08 -2.18
CA GLU A 71 8.58 -16.11 -3.00
C GLU A 71 8.14 -14.67 -2.73
N ARG A 72 6.83 -14.44 -2.58
CA ARG A 72 6.27 -13.11 -2.26
C ARG A 72 6.71 -12.63 -0.88
N ASP A 73 6.78 -13.55 0.07
CA ASP A 73 7.28 -13.31 1.43
C ASP A 73 8.79 -13.04 1.41
N GLY A 74 9.56 -13.82 0.64
CA GLY A 74 11.01 -13.63 0.46
C GLY A 74 11.37 -12.31 -0.25
N ARG A 75 10.50 -11.82 -1.16
CA ARG A 75 10.66 -10.50 -1.79
C ARG A 75 10.21 -9.33 -0.91
N GLY A 76 9.64 -9.59 0.27
CA GLY A 76 9.19 -8.55 1.21
C GLY A 76 8.00 -7.71 0.71
N ILE A 77 7.30 -8.16 -0.34
CA ILE A 77 6.18 -7.44 -0.97
C ILE A 77 4.85 -7.82 -0.30
N GLY A 78 4.79 -8.95 0.42
CA GLY A 78 3.53 -9.63 0.74
C GLY A 78 2.88 -9.42 2.10
N ARG A 79 3.54 -8.86 3.12
CA ARG A 79 2.97 -8.86 4.49
C ARG A 79 2.80 -7.46 5.07
N ILE A 80 1.65 -6.85 4.76
CA ILE A 80 0.97 -5.93 5.67
C ILE A 80 0.07 -6.82 6.54
N GLY A 81 0.64 -7.46 7.58
CA GLY A 81 -0.18 -8.01 8.67
C GLY A 81 -0.38 -9.52 8.78
N SER A 82 0.64 -10.36 8.60
CA SER A 82 0.59 -11.71 9.20
C SER A 82 1.69 -11.92 10.23
N ALA A 83 1.22 -12.21 11.44
CA ALA A 83 1.99 -12.60 12.60
C ALA A 83 2.73 -13.91 12.31
N GLY A 84 4.02 -13.82 12.05
CA GLY A 84 4.82 -14.99 11.74
C GLY A 84 6.30 -14.64 11.59
N GLY A 85 6.97 -14.47 12.73
CA GLY A 85 8.38 -14.74 12.92
C GLY A 85 9.35 -14.11 11.92
N LEU A 86 9.45 -12.78 11.95
CA LEU A 86 10.62 -11.92 11.74
C LEU A 86 10.01 -10.53 11.49
N ALA A 87 10.02 -9.68 12.51
CA ALA A 87 9.41 -8.36 12.40
C ALA A 87 10.03 -7.63 11.19
N PRO A 88 9.25 -7.20 10.18
CA PRO A 88 9.77 -6.32 9.14
C PRO A 88 10.39 -5.10 9.82
N PRO A 89 11.51 -4.55 9.32
CA PRO A 89 12.11 -3.35 9.90
C PRO A 89 11.00 -2.32 10.06
N GLU A 90 10.81 -1.78 11.27
CA GLU A 90 9.69 -0.90 11.61
C GLU A 90 9.47 0.12 10.50
N ARG A 91 8.50 -0.13 9.61
CA ARG A 91 8.19 0.79 8.51
C ARG A 91 7.46 1.96 9.13
N LYS A 92 8.22 2.89 9.72
CA LYS A 92 7.70 4.14 10.25
C LYS A 92 6.91 4.81 9.13
N ALA A 93 5.68 5.21 9.41
CA ALA A 93 4.87 5.86 8.40
C ALA A 93 5.57 7.15 7.96
N ARG A 94 5.44 7.47 6.67
CA ARG A 94 6.22 8.51 5.99
C ARG A 94 6.16 9.89 6.68
N TYR A 95 5.10 10.18 7.43
CA TYR A 95 4.85 11.50 8.01
C TYR A 95 4.69 11.53 9.54
N ILE A 96 4.65 10.37 10.23
CA ILE A 96 4.40 10.37 11.68
C ILE A 96 5.47 11.14 12.43
N SER A 97 6.74 11.01 12.04
CA SER A 97 7.84 11.75 12.65
C SER A 97 7.65 13.27 12.53
N SER A 98 7.33 13.74 11.32
CA SER A 98 7.12 15.17 11.05
C SER A 98 5.92 15.72 11.80
N ILE A 99 4.81 14.97 11.89
CA ILE A 99 3.63 15.38 12.67
C ILE A 99 3.99 15.50 14.15
N MET A 100 4.75 14.55 14.69
CA MET A 100 5.18 14.57 16.10
C MET A 100 6.16 15.72 16.39
N GLU A 101 7.01 16.06 15.43
CA GLU A 101 7.90 17.23 15.52
C GLU A 101 7.11 18.54 15.51
N MET A 102 6.21 18.72 14.54
CA MET A 102 5.32 19.88 14.45
C MET A 102 4.44 20.05 15.69
N HIS A 103 3.93 18.94 16.24
CA HIS A 103 3.19 18.97 17.49
C HIS A 103 4.05 19.55 18.63
N LYS A 104 5.29 19.08 18.78
CA LYS A 104 6.20 19.60 19.82
C LYS A 104 6.50 21.08 19.63
N GLU A 105 6.68 21.54 18.39
CA GLU A 105 6.89 22.97 18.11
C GLU A 105 5.67 23.81 18.53
N ARG A 106 4.46 23.35 18.18
CA ARG A 106 3.21 24.02 18.57
C ARG A 106 3.01 24.05 20.09
N GLU A 107 3.34 22.98 20.79
CA GLU A 107 3.26 22.96 22.26
C GLU A 107 4.15 24.04 22.88
N ILE A 108 5.37 24.21 22.36
CA ILE A 108 6.29 25.28 22.82
C ILE A 108 5.71 26.67 22.52
N GLU A 109 5.08 26.86 21.36
CA GLU A 109 4.43 28.14 21.01
C GLU A 109 3.21 28.45 21.89
N ASN A 110 2.39 27.43 22.17
CA ASN A 110 1.24 27.53 23.07
C ASN A 110 1.68 27.93 24.48
N ASP A 111 2.74 27.29 25.00
CA ASP A 111 3.32 27.64 26.30
C ASP A 111 3.80 29.09 26.33
N LYS A 112 4.47 29.55 25.27
CA LYS A 112 4.90 30.95 25.15
C LYS A 112 3.71 31.91 25.13
N ALA A 113 2.63 31.55 24.45
CA ALA A 113 1.41 32.37 24.38
C ALA A 113 0.71 32.44 25.74
N PHE A 114 0.59 31.30 26.43
CA PHE A 114 0.00 31.21 27.76
C PHE A 114 0.78 32.04 28.78
N GLU A 115 2.11 31.97 28.75
CA GLU A 115 2.96 32.77 29.65
C GLU A 115 2.83 34.27 29.40
N ARG A 116 2.77 34.71 28.13
CA ARG A 116 2.50 36.11 27.80
C ARG A 116 1.12 36.56 28.28
N LYS A 117 0.12 35.68 28.22
CA LYS A 117 -1.22 35.95 28.74
C LYS A 117 -1.18 36.15 30.26
N MET A 118 -0.51 35.25 30.98
CA MET A 118 -0.33 35.37 32.44
C MET A 118 0.38 36.66 32.84
N VAL A 119 1.43 37.05 32.12
CA VAL A 119 2.15 38.31 32.41
C VAL A 119 1.23 39.51 32.20
N ARG A 120 0.47 39.53 31.11
CA ARG A 120 -0.50 40.60 30.82
C ARG A 120 -1.57 40.72 31.90
N GLU A 121 -2.19 39.61 32.28
CA GLU A 121 -3.20 39.58 33.36
C GLU A 121 -2.61 40.09 34.67
N ALA A 122 -1.35 39.72 34.97
CA ALA A 122 -0.67 40.17 36.17
C ALA A 122 -0.26 41.67 36.14
N GLU A 123 -0.05 42.25 34.96
CA GLU A 123 0.14 43.69 34.77
C GLU A 123 -1.18 44.45 34.92
N GLU A 124 -2.28 43.93 34.40
CA GLU A 124 -3.62 44.50 34.56
C GLU A 124 -4.05 44.54 36.04
N GLU A 125 -3.77 43.47 36.79
CA GLU A 125 -4.04 43.36 38.23
C GLU A 125 -3.00 44.11 39.10
N ALA A 126 -1.90 44.62 38.52
CA ALA A 126 -0.86 45.30 39.27
C ALA A 126 -1.37 46.56 39.98
N HIS A 127 -2.40 47.21 39.42
CA HIS A 127 -3.06 48.35 40.08
C HIS A 127 -3.76 47.99 41.40
N LEU A 128 -4.19 46.73 41.56
CA LEU A 128 -4.90 46.27 42.76
C LEU A 128 -3.98 45.63 43.79
N TYR A 129 -2.88 45.03 43.34
CA TYR A 129 -2.02 44.19 44.18
C TYR A 129 -0.53 44.51 44.08
N GLY A 130 -0.15 45.65 43.49
CA GLY A 130 1.25 46.05 43.30
C GLY A 130 2.05 46.19 44.60
N ASP A 131 1.40 46.55 45.70
CA ASP A 131 2.04 46.70 47.02
C ASP A 131 2.29 45.36 47.74
N LYS A 132 1.83 44.23 47.18
CA LYS A 132 1.98 42.90 47.79
C LYS A 132 3.21 42.16 47.24
N GLU A 133 3.79 41.32 48.08
CA GLU A 133 4.95 40.49 47.70
C GLU A 133 4.56 39.42 46.66
N ARG A 134 5.41 39.24 45.63
CA ARG A 134 5.23 38.22 44.58
C ARG A 134 6.19 37.07 44.83
N PHE A 135 5.65 35.88 45.10
CA PHE A 135 6.45 34.69 45.34
C PHE A 135 6.59 33.84 44.08
N VAL A 136 7.82 33.52 43.71
CA VAL A 136 8.13 32.63 42.60
C VAL A 136 8.53 31.25 43.12
N THR A 137 7.84 30.20 42.66
CA THR A 137 8.15 28.83 43.06
C THR A 137 9.49 28.36 42.46
N SER A 138 10.18 27.43 43.12
CA SER A 138 11.42 26.84 42.59
C SER A 138 11.23 26.18 41.22
N ALA A 139 10.06 25.57 40.98
CA ALA A 139 9.71 24.97 39.69
C ALA A 139 9.58 26.01 38.58
N TYR A 140 8.96 27.17 38.86
CA TYR A 140 8.82 28.23 37.86
C TYR A 140 10.16 28.87 37.51
N ARG A 141 11.05 29.08 38.49
CA ARG A 141 12.43 29.53 38.23
C ARG A 141 13.17 28.59 37.26
N LYS A 142 13.09 27.27 37.50
CA LYS A 142 13.66 26.26 36.59
C LYS A 142 13.03 26.32 35.19
N LYS A 143 11.71 26.55 35.10
CA LYS A 143 11.02 26.69 33.80
C LYS A 143 11.55 27.90 33.01
N LEU A 144 11.76 29.04 33.68
CA LEU A 144 12.32 30.24 33.07
C LEU A 144 13.76 30.02 32.59
N GLU A 145 14.60 29.38 33.41
CA GLU A 145 16.00 29.06 33.06
C GLU A 145 16.05 28.13 31.83
N ALA A 146 15.33 27.00 31.87
CA ALA A 146 15.27 26.07 30.74
C ALA A 146 14.76 26.74 29.45
N ARG A 147 13.82 27.68 29.58
CA ARG A 147 13.31 28.45 28.45
C ARG A 147 14.38 29.40 27.89
N SER A 148 15.12 30.11 28.74
CA SER A 148 16.20 30.99 28.28
C SER A 148 17.30 30.22 27.56
N GLU A 149 17.71 29.07 28.09
CA GLU A 149 18.72 28.21 27.45
C GLU A 149 18.25 27.69 26.08
N TYR A 150 16.98 27.29 25.97
CA TYR A 150 16.40 26.85 24.70
C TYR A 150 16.34 27.99 23.66
N GLU A 151 15.95 29.19 24.08
CA GLU A 151 15.91 30.36 23.21
C GLU A 151 17.31 30.80 22.77
N GLU A 152 18.32 30.72 23.64
CA GLU A 152 19.72 30.98 23.30
C GLU A 152 20.28 29.96 22.31
N SER A 153 19.97 28.66 22.49
CA SER A 153 20.38 27.62 21.54
C SER A 153 19.77 27.86 20.16
N ARG A 154 18.44 28.07 20.10
CA ARG A 154 17.74 28.39 18.85
C ARG A 154 18.27 29.67 18.21
N ARG A 155 18.62 30.68 19.01
CA ARG A 155 19.21 31.92 18.50
C ARG A 155 20.58 31.68 17.88
N ARG A 156 21.45 30.91 18.55
CA ARG A 156 22.77 30.54 18.04
C ARG A 156 22.69 29.74 16.75
N GLU A 157 21.74 28.80 16.67
CA GLU A 157 21.45 28.03 15.45
C GLU A 157 20.95 28.93 14.33
N ALA A 158 19.99 29.82 14.61
CA ALA A 158 19.48 30.77 13.62
C ALA A 158 20.56 31.74 13.13
N GLU A 159 21.50 32.14 13.98
CA GLU A 159 22.65 32.97 13.59
C GLU A 159 23.61 32.19 12.67
N ARG A 160 23.86 30.91 12.95
CA ARG A 160 24.65 30.03 12.06
C ARG A 160 23.95 29.82 10.72
N GLU A 161 22.66 29.48 10.73
CA GLU A 161 21.87 29.30 9.50
C GLU A 161 21.81 30.59 8.67
N ARG A 162 21.59 31.75 9.31
CA ARG A 162 21.63 33.05 8.64
C ARG A 162 23.00 33.36 8.04
N ALA A 163 24.07 32.95 8.71
CA ALA A 163 25.42 33.09 8.18
C ALA A 163 25.65 32.13 7.01
N GLU A 164 25.12 30.91 7.04
CA GLU A 164 25.23 29.87 6.01
C GLU A 164 24.20 30.01 4.88
N ASP A 165 23.35 31.04 4.92
CA ASP A 165 22.33 31.30 3.93
C ASP A 165 22.93 31.56 2.53
N VAL A 166 22.66 30.63 1.62
CA VAL A 166 23.12 30.63 0.23
C VAL A 166 22.58 31.80 -0.58
N THR A 167 21.45 32.39 -0.19
CA THR A 167 20.86 33.54 -0.92
C THR A 167 21.61 34.84 -0.66
N LYS A 168 22.26 34.95 0.52
CA LYS A 168 23.04 36.14 0.92
C LYS A 168 24.48 36.11 0.42
N ARG A 169 25.00 34.92 0.09
CA ARG A 169 26.39 34.72 -0.36
C ARG A 169 26.42 34.58 -1.89
N GLY A 170 27.02 35.55 -2.58
CA GLY A 170 27.24 35.49 -4.02
C GLY A 170 28.45 34.61 -4.38
N GLY A 171 28.29 33.76 -5.40
CA GLY A 171 29.36 32.96 -6.00
C GLY A 171 29.42 31.50 -5.55
N LEU A 172 30.03 30.64 -6.40
CA LEU A 172 30.13 29.19 -6.18
C LEU A 172 31.22 28.80 -5.16
N THR A 173 31.98 29.75 -4.62
CA THR A 173 33.13 29.49 -3.73
C THR A 173 32.71 28.80 -2.44
N HIS A 174 31.58 29.19 -1.85
CA HIS A 174 31.03 28.54 -0.65
C HIS A 174 30.51 27.13 -0.94
N PHE A 175 29.90 26.93 -2.12
CA PHE A 175 29.52 25.60 -2.59
C PHE A 175 30.75 24.69 -2.72
N TYR A 176 31.85 25.18 -3.33
CA TYR A 176 33.08 24.41 -3.45
C TYR A 176 33.78 24.19 -2.10
N SER A 177 33.77 25.16 -1.18
CA SER A 177 34.34 24.95 0.17
C SER A 177 33.56 23.89 0.95
N ASN A 178 32.23 23.88 0.84
CA ASN A 178 31.38 22.89 1.51
C ASN A 178 31.50 21.52 0.82
N LEU A 179 31.63 21.47 -0.51
CA LEU A 179 31.81 20.23 -1.26
C LEU A 179 33.17 19.56 -0.98
N LEU A 180 34.23 20.36 -0.91
CA LEU A 180 35.60 19.89 -0.64
C LEU A 180 35.83 19.60 0.86
N GLY A 181 35.24 20.41 1.75
CA GLY A 181 35.36 20.24 3.20
C GLY A 181 34.40 19.21 3.80
N GLY A 182 33.23 19.00 3.19
CA GLY A 182 32.17 18.11 3.67
C GLY A 182 32.30 16.65 3.24
N GLY A 183 33.42 16.24 2.63
CA GLY A 183 33.67 14.85 2.23
C GLY A 183 32.78 14.33 1.08
N MET A 184 31.88 15.14 0.53
CA MET A 184 31.07 14.77 -0.64
C MET A 184 31.94 14.54 -1.89
N ALA A 185 33.13 15.15 -1.96
CA ALA A 185 34.07 14.99 -3.07
C ALA A 185 34.90 13.67 -3.04
N SER A 186 34.96 12.95 -1.92
CA SER A 186 35.91 11.83 -1.73
C SER A 186 35.37 10.42 -2.04
N ASN A 187 34.32 10.29 -2.86
CA ASN A 187 33.77 8.98 -3.25
C ASN A 187 34.14 8.53 -4.68
N THR A 188 35.29 8.98 -5.19
CA THR A 188 35.89 8.42 -6.41
C THR A 188 37.20 7.75 -6.02
N GLN A 189 37.41 6.50 -6.45
CA GLN A 189 38.53 5.60 -6.13
C GLN A 189 38.37 4.68 -4.89
N ARG A 190 37.43 3.73 -4.95
CA ARG A 190 37.54 2.48 -4.17
C ARG A 190 37.07 1.28 -5.01
N SER A 191 37.79 0.99 -6.09
CA SER A 191 37.93 -0.39 -6.61
C SER A 191 39.18 -0.53 -7.49
N LYS A 192 40.14 -1.30 -6.97
CA LYS A 192 40.99 -2.22 -7.73
C LYS A 192 41.10 -3.48 -6.89
#